data_AF-A0A7S2QS02-F1
#
_entry.id   AF-A0A7S2QS02-F1
#
_cell.length_a   1.000
_cell.length_b   1.000
_cell.length_c   1.000
_cell.angle_alpha   90.00
_cell.angle_beta   90.00
_cell.angle_gamma   90.00
#
_symmetry.space_group_name_H-M   'P 1'
#
loop_
_entity.id
_entity.type
_entity.pdbx_description
1 polymer ?
#
loop_
_entity_poly.entity_id
_entity_poly.type
_entity_poly.pdbx_seq_one_letter_code
_entity_poly.pdbx_strand_id
1 'polypeptide(L)'
;AGLHDRVVRMLRNCDRVKHLIYVSCNIKSMLEDVKRLVQPCTKKLTGVPFKATRMQPFDLFPHTLHFEMLMLLSRDYARGTERPAAIKDKGGKGASSAGAGTPGGVLG
;
A
#
# COMPACT_ATOMS: atom_id res chain seq x y z
N ALA A 1 -13.38 12.00 -10.56
CA ALA A 1 -12.88 10.63 -10.34
C ALA A 1 -11.53 10.73 -9.61
N GLY A 2 -11.17 9.73 -8.80
CA GLY A 2 -9.93 9.69 -8.02
C GLY A 2 -9.02 8.52 -8.42
N LEU A 3 -8.17 8.09 -7.50
CA LEU A 3 -7.22 6.99 -7.67
C LEU A 3 -7.92 5.64 -7.79
N HIS A 4 -7.54 4.89 -8.82
CA HIS A 4 -7.95 3.50 -8.98
C HIS A 4 -7.37 2.61 -7.86
N ASP A 5 -8.12 1.59 -7.42
CA ASP A 5 -7.73 0.70 -6.31
C ASP A 5 -6.37 0.01 -6.50
N ARG A 6 -6.01 -0.28 -7.75
CA ARG A 6 -4.70 -0.87 -8.07
C ARG A 6 -3.56 0.09 -7.73
N VAL A 7 -3.73 1.39 -8.03
CA VAL A 7 -2.73 2.43 -7.75
C VAL A 7 -2.58 2.62 -6.24
N VAL A 8 -3.69 2.67 -5.51
CA VAL A 8 -3.65 2.76 -4.04
C VAL A 8 -2.91 1.58 -3.43
N ARG A 9 -3.19 0.35 -3.86
CA ARG A 9 -2.46 -0.85 -3.39
C ARG A 9 -0.98 -0.81 -3.74
N MET A 10 -0.62 -0.37 -4.94
CA MET A 10 0.78 -0.24 -5.34
C MET A 10 1.52 0.81 -4.51
N LEU A 11 0.91 1.99 -4.33
CA LEU A 11 1.47 3.04 -3.48
C LEU A 11 1.62 2.57 -2.04
N ARG A 12 0.63 1.88 -1.46
CA ARG A 12 0.71 1.39 -0.08
C ARG A 12 1.85 0.37 0.11
N ASN A 13 2.10 -0.52 -0.85
CA ASN A 13 3.13 -1.56 -0.77
C ASN A 13 4.52 -1.17 -1.33
N CYS A 14 4.68 0.02 -1.91
CA CYS A 14 5.97 0.48 -2.44
C CYS A 14 6.80 1.19 -1.36
N ASP A 15 7.65 0.45 -0.66
CA ASP A 15 8.43 0.98 0.48
C ASP A 15 9.45 2.06 0.10
N ARG A 16 9.82 2.15 -1.19
CA ARG A 16 10.72 3.19 -1.70
C ARG A 16 10.08 4.58 -1.75
N VAL A 17 8.75 4.66 -1.90
CA VAL A 17 8.02 5.95 -1.92
C VAL A 17 7.76 6.38 -0.48
N LYS A 18 8.52 7.36 0.00
CA LYS A 18 8.44 7.88 1.37
C LYS A 18 7.53 9.10 1.51
N HIS A 19 7.41 9.87 0.44
CA HIS A 19 6.63 11.08 0.36
C HIS A 19 5.83 11.09 -0.95
N LEU A 20 4.58 11.54 -0.87
CA LEU A 20 3.68 11.70 -2.00
C LEU A 20 3.05 13.10 -1.93
N ILE A 21 3.12 13.83 -3.03
CA ILE A 21 2.33 15.04 -3.23
C ILE A 21 1.08 14.64 -4.01
N TYR A 22 -0.07 14.83 -3.40
CA TYR A 22 -1.37 14.58 -4.00
C TYR A 22 -1.96 15.91 -4.48
N VAL A 23 -2.32 15.99 -5.76
CA VAL A 23 -2.89 17.19 -6.41
C VAL A 23 -4.31 16.87 -6.88
N SER A 24 -5.31 17.69 -6.56
CA SER A 24 -6.68 17.48 -7.06
C SER A 24 -7.59 18.69 -6.99
N CYS A 25 -8.36 18.89 -8.06
CA CYS A 25 -9.46 19.84 -8.15
C CYS A 25 -10.75 19.38 -7.46
N ASN A 26 -10.81 18.14 -6.99
CA ASN A 26 -12.02 17.57 -6.40
C ASN A 26 -11.73 17.04 -4.99
N ILE A 27 -12.10 17.86 -4.01
CA ILE A 27 -11.88 17.57 -2.60
C ILE A 27 -12.60 16.30 -2.13
N LYS A 28 -13.77 15.98 -2.69
CA LYS A 28 -14.57 14.82 -2.27
C LYS A 28 -13.86 13.52 -2.62
N SER A 29 -13.45 13.36 -3.89
CA SER A 29 -12.68 12.17 -4.29
C SER A 29 -11.30 12.12 -3.64
N MET A 30 -10.64 13.28 -3.46
CA MET A 30 -9.37 13.33 -2.74
C MET A 30 -9.48 12.77 -1.32
N LEU A 31 -10.53 13.12 -0.57
CA LEU A 31 -10.70 12.63 0.81
C LEU A 31 -10.89 11.11 0.86
N GLU A 32 -11.63 10.52 -0.09
CA GLU A 32 -11.79 9.07 -0.20
C GLU A 32 -10.47 8.36 -0.52
N ASP A 33 -9.66 8.95 -1.40
CA ASP A 33 -8.34 8.44 -1.78
C ASP A 33 -7.36 8.52 -0.62
N VAL A 34 -7.29 9.68 0.04
CA VAL A 34 -6.45 9.93 1.20
C VAL A 34 -6.84 8.98 2.33
N LYS A 35 -8.14 8.76 2.59
CA LYS A 35 -8.60 7.79 3.60
C LYS A 35 -8.02 6.40 3.34
N ARG A 36 -8.05 5.93 2.09
CA ARG A 36 -7.45 4.64 1.73
C ARG A 36 -5.92 4.66 1.88
N LEU A 37 -5.27 5.77 1.59
CA LEU A 37 -3.81 5.90 1.71
C LEU A 37 -3.31 5.95 3.17
N VAL A 38 -4.11 6.51 4.09
CA VAL A 38 -3.70 6.73 5.49
C VAL A 38 -4.24 5.71 6.49
N GLN A 39 -5.26 4.94 6.12
CA GLN A 39 -5.85 3.96 7.03
C GLN A 39 -4.85 2.83 7.40
N PRO A 40 -4.97 2.26 8.61
CA PRO A 40 -4.19 1.09 9.03
C PRO A 40 -4.28 -0.10 8.06
N CYS A 41 -3.36 -1.04 8.22
CA CYS A 41 -3.35 -2.26 7.42
C CYS A 41 -4.64 -3.07 7.62
N THR A 42 -5.20 -3.58 6.53
CA THR A 42 -6.34 -4.51 6.54
C THR A 42 -6.01 -5.72 5.67
N LYS A 43 -6.88 -6.74 5.66
CA LYS A 43 -6.74 -7.92 4.78
C LYS A 43 -6.60 -7.57 3.30
N LYS A 44 -7.24 -6.48 2.84
CA LYS A 44 -7.23 -6.05 1.43
C LYS A 44 -6.21 -4.96 1.14
N LEU A 45 -5.72 -4.26 2.17
CA LEU A 45 -4.83 -3.12 2.02
C LEU A 45 -3.66 -3.21 2.99
N THR A 46 -2.52 -3.67 2.48
CA THR A 46 -1.28 -3.95 3.21
C THR A 46 -0.22 -2.86 2.98
N GLY A 47 0.94 -3.00 3.62
CA GLY A 47 2.06 -2.06 3.52
C GLY A 47 1.99 -0.94 4.57
N VAL A 48 3.04 -0.13 4.71
CA VAL A 48 3.08 0.96 5.71
C VAL A 48 2.13 2.10 5.29
N PRO A 49 1.19 2.57 6.13
CA PRO A 49 0.29 3.67 5.74
C PRO A 49 1.04 4.99 5.54
N PHE A 50 0.37 5.93 4.89
CA PHE A 50 0.80 7.32 4.89
C PHE A 50 0.13 8.09 6.02
N LYS A 51 0.65 9.27 6.32
CA LYS A 51 0.05 10.28 7.17
C LYS A 51 -0.08 11.56 6.35
N ALA A 52 -1.26 12.16 6.35
CA ALA A 52 -1.44 13.51 5.83
C ALA A 52 -0.75 14.50 6.79
N THR A 53 0.23 15.24 6.27
CA THR A 53 1.07 16.11 7.09
C THR A 53 0.84 17.58 6.84
N ARG A 54 0.54 17.96 5.60
CA ARG A 54 0.25 19.34 5.19
C ARG A 54 -0.75 19.34 4.04
N MET A 55 -1.54 20.40 3.94
CA MET A 55 -2.51 20.61 2.86
C MET A 55 -2.63 22.10 2.57
N GLN A 56 -2.71 22.48 1.29
CA GLN A 56 -2.82 23.87 0.85
C GLN A 56 -3.73 23.96 -0.39
N PRO A 57 -4.75 24.84 -0.40
CA PRO A 57 -5.48 25.20 -1.62
C PRO A 57 -4.69 26.16 -2.50
N PHE A 58 -4.87 26.05 -3.82
CA PHE A 58 -4.33 26.93 -4.84
C PHE A 58 -5.44 27.35 -5.79
N ASP A 59 -5.62 28.67 -5.95
CA ASP A 59 -6.48 29.23 -6.98
C ASP A 59 -5.68 29.35 -8.29
N LEU A 60 -5.89 28.39 -9.19
CA LEU A 60 -5.30 28.39 -10.53
C LEU A 60 -6.26 28.97 -11.57
N PHE A 61 -7.50 29.27 -11.18
CA PHE A 61 -8.57 29.67 -12.08
C PHE A 61 -9.35 30.86 -11.50
N PRO A 62 -8.73 32.05 -11.47
CA PRO A 62 -9.39 33.25 -10.98
C PRO A 62 -10.73 33.48 -11.69
N HIS A 63 -11.70 33.97 -10.94
CA HIS A 63 -13.09 34.17 -11.40
C HIS A 63 -13.88 32.88 -11.67
N THR A 64 -13.38 31.73 -11.21
CA THR A 64 -14.15 30.48 -11.15
C THR A 64 -14.27 30.02 -9.70
N LEU A 65 -15.13 29.03 -9.44
CA LEU A 65 -15.20 28.36 -8.13
C LEU A 65 -14.18 27.21 -8.00
N HIS A 66 -13.35 26.98 -9.02
CA HIS A 66 -12.40 25.87 -9.03
C HIS A 66 -11.12 26.26 -8.29
N PHE A 67 -10.65 25.35 -7.44
CA PHE A 67 -9.33 25.42 -6.83
C PHE A 67 -8.70 24.04 -6.86
N GLU A 68 -7.37 24.01 -6.91
CA GLU A 68 -6.58 22.80 -6.78
C GLU A 68 -6.15 22.62 -5.32
N MET A 69 -6.23 21.39 -4.82
CA MET A 69 -5.72 21.01 -3.51
C MET A 69 -4.41 20.28 -3.64
N LEU A 70 -3.40 20.73 -2.93
CA LEU A 70 -2.14 20.02 -2.76
C LEU A 70 -2.05 19.46 -1.35
N MET A 71 -1.72 18.18 -1.20
CA MET A 71 -1.53 17.52 0.08
C MET A 71 -0.21 16.75 0.11
N LEU A 72 0.57 16.92 1.17
CA LEU A 72 1.76 16.13 1.46
C LEU A 72 1.40 14.93 2.35
N LEU A 73 1.63 13.74 1.81
CA LEU A 73 1.51 12.46 2.47
C LEU A 73 2.92 11.90 2.72
N SER A 74 3.25 11.61 3.97
CA SER A 74 4.54 11.00 4.36
C SER A 74 4.31 9.65 5.01
N ARG A 75 5.24 8.71 4.88
CA ARG A 75 5.09 7.38 5.51
C ARG A 75 4.92 7.48 7.02
N ASP A 76 3.95 6.71 7.53
CA ASP A 76 3.65 6.61 8.96
C ASP A 76 4.23 5.31 9.51
N TYR A 77 5.54 5.32 9.75
CA TYR A 77 6.23 4.16 10.32
C TYR A 77 5.76 3.83 11.75
N ALA A 78 5.19 4.80 12.47
CA ALA A 78 4.62 4.57 13.80
C ALA A 78 3.31 3.75 13.74
N ARG A 79 2.49 3.93 12.69
CA ARG A 79 1.31 3.08 12.44
C ARG A 79 1.58 1.84 11.58
N GLY A 80 2.77 1.72 11.00
CA GLY A 80 3.21 0.55 10.23
C GLY A 80 3.67 -0.63 11.09
N THR A 81 3.93 -0.42 12.38
CA THR A 81 4.39 -1.46 13.32
C THR A 81 3.27 -2.34 13.88
N GLU A 82 2.00 -1.96 13.69
CA GLU A 82 0.86 -2.84 13.91
C GLU A 82 0.78 -3.87 12.77
N ARG A 83 1.74 -4.83 12.76
CA ARG A 83 1.70 -5.98 11.85
C ARG A 83 0.39 -6.73 12.08
N PRO A 84 -0.50 -6.87 11.08
CA PRO A 84 -1.43 -8.00 11.09
C PRO A 84 -0.55 -9.26 11.08
N ALA A 85 -0.77 -10.15 12.05
CA ALA A 85 -0.04 -11.41 12.17
C ALA A 85 0.12 -12.09 10.80
N ALA A 86 1.33 -12.60 10.55
CA ALA A 86 1.73 -13.24 9.30
C ALA A 86 0.58 -14.03 8.65
N ILE A 87 0.22 -13.66 7.44
CA ILE A 87 -0.67 -14.48 6.60
C ILE A 87 0.12 -15.76 6.33
N LYS A 88 -0.28 -16.87 6.99
CA LYS A 88 0.24 -18.19 6.69
C LYS A 88 -0.07 -18.51 5.23
N ASP A 89 0.99 -18.70 4.47
CA ASP A 89 0.95 -19.28 3.13
C ASP A 89 0.18 -20.62 3.22
N LYS A 90 -1.02 -20.69 2.61
CA LYS A 90 -1.75 -21.95 2.53
C LYS A 90 -1.10 -22.75 1.43
N GLY A 91 -0.34 -23.75 1.86
CA GLY A 91 0.51 -24.60 1.05
C GLY A 91 -0.11 -25.07 -0.27
N GLY A 92 0.73 -25.06 -1.29
CA GLY A 92 0.52 -25.82 -2.52
C GLY A 92 0.32 -27.30 -2.20
N LYS A 93 -0.77 -27.87 -2.73
CA LYS A 93 -0.98 -29.31 -2.76
C LYS A 93 0.11 -29.96 -3.61
N GLY A 94 0.69 -31.03 -3.07
CA GLY A 94 1.71 -31.83 -3.75
C GLY A 94 1.18 -32.63 -4.93
N ALA A 95 2.14 -33.14 -5.71
CA ALA A 95 2.02 -34.38 -6.45
C ALA A 95 3.30 -35.18 -6.18
N SER A 96 3.10 -36.41 -5.67
CA SER A 96 4.13 -37.41 -5.47
C SER A 96 4.39 -38.21 -6.75
N SER A 97 5.61 -38.73 -6.89
CA SER A 97 5.97 -40.08 -7.36
C SER A 97 7.49 -40.11 -7.56
N ALA A 98 8.23 -40.90 -6.77
CA ALA A 98 8.59 -42.30 -6.97
C ALA A 98 9.96 -42.46 -7.67
N GLY A 99 10.88 -43.20 -7.03
CA GLY A 99 12.15 -43.60 -7.65
C GLY A 99 13.17 -44.10 -6.61
N ALA A 100 13.35 -45.41 -6.58
CA ALA A 100 14.17 -46.16 -5.62
C ALA A 100 15.69 -45.99 -5.78
N GLY A 101 16.44 -46.29 -4.71
CA GLY A 101 17.89 -46.49 -4.76
C GLY A 101 18.53 -46.72 -3.39
N THR A 102 18.66 -47.99 -2.98
CA THR A 102 19.68 -48.50 -2.03
C THR A 102 20.63 -49.38 -2.87
N PRO A 103 21.79 -49.86 -2.38
CA PRO A 103 22.47 -49.61 -1.08
C PRO A 103 24.00 -49.39 -1.20
N GLY A 104 24.69 -49.11 -0.07
CA GLY A 104 26.06 -49.62 0.12
C GLY A 104 27.04 -48.76 0.91
N GLY A 105 27.43 -49.25 2.11
CA GLY A 105 28.77 -49.15 2.73
C GLY A 105 29.22 -47.77 3.24
N VAL A 106 30.11 -47.61 4.23
CA VAL A 106 31.06 -48.51 4.90
C VAL A 106 31.29 -47.94 6.31
N LEU A 107 31.56 -48.82 7.28
CA LEU A 107 32.04 -48.50 8.63
C LEU A 107 33.37 -47.73 8.60
N GLY A 108 33.49 -46.70 9.44
CA GLY A 108 34.74 -46.01 9.75
C GLY A 108 34.52 -44.99 10.84
#